data_AF-A0A960UBX9-F1
#
_entry.id   AF-A0A960UBX9-F1
#
_cell.length_a   1.000
_cell.length_b   1.000
_cell.length_c   1.000
_cell.angle_alpha   90.00
_cell.angle_beta   90.00
_cell.angle_gamma   90.00
#
_symmetry.space_group_name_H-M   'P 1'
#
loop_
_entity.id
_entity.type
_entity.pdbx_description
1 polymer ?
#
loop_
_entity_poly.entity_id
_entity_poly.type
_entity_poly.pdbx_seq_one_letter_code
_entity_poly.pdbx_strand_id
1 'polypeptide(L)'
;MSHWQGVSSLLYSKAENIKVVLTTTNDDFVDARQETSYYSILNFFYFVKAKFVKIYFTYAGYRYVGLVEHVESDSIQLSLSAFNEGPERRANLNFEALNRYYSATVTILRSNEMGVFIQIPKEIRYLARREHIRLSYDDLFMRFIILYSPIMETRQAEKTK
;
A
#
# COMPACT_ATOMS: atom_id res chain seq x y z
N MET A 1 -15.96 -19.91 -47.02
CA MET A 1 -15.79 -20.57 -45.71
C MET A 1 -14.38 -20.26 -45.23
N SER A 2 -14.24 -19.24 -44.38
CA SER A 2 -12.97 -18.66 -43.93
C SER A 2 -12.38 -19.47 -42.77
N HIS A 3 -11.19 -20.00 -43.00
CA HIS A 3 -10.31 -20.58 -41.99
C HIS A 3 -9.63 -19.42 -41.23
N TRP A 4 -10.05 -19.14 -40.00
CA TRP A 4 -9.32 -18.28 -39.07
C TRP A 4 -8.61 -19.18 -38.06
N GLN A 5 -7.33 -19.46 -38.32
CA GLN A 5 -6.38 -19.88 -37.30
C GLN A 5 -5.27 -18.84 -37.25
N GLY A 6 -4.95 -18.37 -36.04
CA GLY A 6 -3.69 -17.67 -35.78
C GLY A 6 -3.82 -16.27 -35.18
N VAL A 7 -4.48 -16.11 -34.02
CA VAL A 7 -4.19 -14.98 -33.12
C VAL A 7 -4.31 -15.46 -31.67
N SER A 8 -3.34 -16.22 -31.18
CA SER A 8 -3.30 -16.62 -29.76
C SER A 8 -1.87 -16.69 -29.21
N SER A 9 -1.04 -15.69 -29.50
CA SER A 9 0.32 -15.61 -28.92
C SER A 9 0.82 -14.19 -28.63
N LEU A 10 -0.07 -13.19 -28.49
CA LEU A 10 0.33 -11.80 -28.24
C LEU A 10 -0.28 -11.16 -26.98
N LEU A 11 -0.70 -11.95 -25.99
CA LEU A 11 -1.21 -11.41 -24.70
C LEU A 11 -0.26 -11.62 -23.50
N TYR A 12 1.02 -11.86 -23.76
CA TYR A 12 2.03 -11.95 -22.69
C TYR A 12 3.33 -11.21 -23.09
N SER A 13 3.26 -9.91 -23.33
CA SER A 13 4.47 -9.11 -23.58
C SER A 13 4.20 -7.61 -23.45
N LYS A 14 4.24 -7.10 -22.22
CA LYS A 14 4.76 -5.79 -21.78
C LYS A 14 4.11 -5.38 -20.46
N ALA A 15 4.61 -5.96 -19.37
CA ALA A 15 4.72 -5.15 -18.16
C ALA A 15 5.92 -4.24 -18.39
N GLU A 16 5.69 -3.02 -18.86
CA GLU A 16 6.74 -2.01 -18.98
C GLU A 16 7.30 -1.75 -17.58
N ASN A 17 8.57 -2.12 -17.39
CA ASN A 17 9.36 -1.77 -16.21
C ASN A 17 9.59 -0.25 -16.19
N ILE A 18 8.65 0.49 -15.61
CA ILE A 18 8.84 1.91 -15.36
C ILE A 18 9.85 2.05 -14.21
N LYS A 19 11.13 2.23 -14.55
CA LYS A 19 12.16 2.67 -13.60
C LYS A 19 11.91 4.14 -13.28
N VAL A 20 11.08 4.41 -12.28
CA VAL A 20 10.90 5.77 -11.75
C VAL A 20 12.09 6.08 -10.85
N VAL A 21 13.00 6.93 -11.32
CA VAL A 21 13.99 7.58 -10.46
C VAL A 21 13.24 8.64 -9.66
N LEU A 22 12.99 8.36 -8.38
CA LEU A 22 12.31 9.30 -7.47
C LEU A 22 13.36 10.14 -6.75
N THR A 23 13.32 11.44 -6.97
CA THR A 23 13.96 12.44 -6.10
C THR A 23 13.37 12.30 -4.69
N THR A 24 14.23 12.03 -3.72
CA THR A 24 13.87 11.73 -2.33
C THR A 24 13.18 12.92 -1.66
N THR A 25 11.85 12.91 -1.55
CA THR A 25 11.11 13.82 -0.65
C THR A 25 11.16 13.27 0.77
N ASN A 26 12.33 13.34 1.41
CA ASN A 26 12.50 12.95 2.82
C ASN A 26 12.00 14.04 3.80
N ASP A 27 11.77 15.27 3.34
CA ASP A 27 11.36 16.39 4.21
C ASP A 27 9.97 16.22 4.84
N ASP A 28 9.06 15.54 4.16
CA ASP A 28 7.67 15.41 4.63
C ASP A 28 7.51 14.62 5.94
N PHE A 29 8.54 13.87 6.35
CA PHE A 29 8.52 12.98 7.53
C PHE A 29 9.38 13.47 8.71
N VAL A 30 9.92 14.68 8.65
CA VAL A 30 10.73 15.24 9.76
C VAL A 30 9.89 15.39 11.03
N ASP A 31 8.67 15.93 10.91
CA ASP A 31 7.74 16.15 12.03
C ASP A 31 6.57 15.14 12.07
N ALA A 32 6.72 14.00 11.39
CA ALA A 32 5.68 12.99 11.34
C ALA A 32 5.47 12.33 12.71
N ARG A 33 4.22 11.91 12.98
CA ARG A 33 3.95 11.07 14.16
C ARG A 33 4.71 9.76 14.02
N GLN A 34 5.22 9.25 15.14
CA GLN A 34 6.02 8.03 15.18
C GLN A 34 5.47 7.02 16.18
N GLU A 35 5.63 5.75 15.87
CA GLU A 35 5.38 4.61 16.74
C GLU A 35 6.70 3.87 16.94
N THR A 36 7.07 3.60 18.19
CA THR A 36 8.34 2.95 18.56
C THR A 36 8.12 1.71 19.42
N SER A 37 6.88 1.44 19.86
CA SER A 37 6.57 0.22 20.58
C SER A 37 6.71 -0.99 19.66
N TYR A 38 7.62 -1.89 20.02
CA TYR A 38 7.88 -3.11 19.27
C TYR A 38 6.60 -3.93 19.02
N TYR A 39 5.78 -4.17 20.05
CA TYR A 39 4.55 -4.95 19.90
C TYR A 39 3.51 -4.23 19.02
N SER A 40 3.46 -2.90 19.08
CA SER A 40 2.58 -2.11 18.20
C SER A 40 3.03 -2.26 16.74
N ILE A 41 4.33 -2.14 16.47
CA ILE A 41 4.91 -2.31 15.13
C ILE A 41 4.69 -3.73 14.61
N LEU A 42 4.93 -4.75 15.45
CA LEU A 42 4.73 -6.15 15.09
C LEU A 42 3.26 -6.44 14.73
N ASN A 43 2.33 -6.04 15.59
CA ASN A 43 0.89 -6.17 15.32
C ASN A 43 0.47 -5.42 14.05
N PHE A 44 1.10 -4.29 13.78
CA PHE A 44 0.86 -3.53 12.56
C PHE A 44 1.31 -4.29 11.31
N PHE A 45 2.47 -4.97 11.33
CA PHE A 45 2.89 -5.80 10.20
C PHE A 45 2.02 -7.06 10.02
N TYR A 46 1.49 -7.64 11.10
CA TYR A 46 0.46 -8.67 10.97
C TYR A 46 -0.79 -8.17 10.25
N PHE A 47 -1.23 -6.94 10.55
CA PHE A 47 -2.34 -6.30 9.83
C PHE A 47 -2.00 -6.08 8.34
N VAL A 48 -0.82 -5.52 8.05
CA VAL A 48 -0.34 -5.26 6.68
C VAL A 48 -0.34 -6.54 5.84
N LYS A 49 0.16 -7.65 6.43
CA LYS A 49 0.09 -8.99 5.83
C LYS A 49 -1.35 -9.43 5.59
N ALA A 50 -2.19 -9.40 6.62
CA ALA A 50 -3.58 -9.90 6.55
C ALA A 50 -4.44 -9.14 5.52
N LYS A 51 -4.12 -7.89 5.23
CA LYS A 51 -4.81 -7.04 4.26
C LYS A 51 -4.13 -6.98 2.89
N PHE A 52 -3.06 -7.75 2.67
CA PHE A 52 -2.28 -7.73 1.42
C PHE A 52 -1.92 -6.30 0.99
N VAL A 53 -1.51 -5.46 1.95
CA VAL A 53 -1.18 -4.06 1.69
C VAL A 53 0.07 -4.00 0.82
N LYS A 54 -0.01 -3.24 -0.27
CA LYS A 54 1.13 -3.01 -1.17
C LYS A 54 2.21 -2.22 -0.44
N ILE A 55 3.41 -2.78 -0.41
CA ILE A 55 4.61 -2.14 0.10
C ILE A 55 5.46 -1.64 -1.05
N TYR A 56 5.95 -0.42 -0.90
CA TYR A 56 6.97 0.17 -1.73
C TYR A 56 8.31 0.09 -1.02
N PHE A 57 9.20 -0.75 -1.52
CA PHE A 57 10.53 -1.00 -1.00
C PHE A 57 11.54 -0.19 -1.81
N THR A 58 12.13 0.84 -1.22
CA THR A 58 13.12 1.69 -1.87
C THR A 58 14.52 1.30 -1.42
N TYR A 59 15.37 0.88 -2.36
CA TYR A 59 16.70 0.33 -2.12
C TYR A 59 17.67 0.74 -3.22
N ALA A 60 18.85 1.26 -2.87
CA ALA A 60 19.86 1.73 -3.82
C ALA A 60 19.31 2.65 -4.92
N GLY A 61 18.34 3.51 -4.58
CA GLY A 61 17.67 4.43 -5.52
C GLY A 61 16.58 3.80 -6.40
N TYR A 62 16.35 2.49 -6.31
CA TYR A 62 15.28 1.79 -7.03
C TYR A 62 14.09 1.52 -6.12
N ARG A 63 12.88 1.59 -6.68
CA ARG A 63 11.62 1.30 -5.97
C ARG A 63 11.04 -0.01 -6.48
N TYR A 64 10.88 -0.96 -5.57
CA TYR A 64 10.27 -2.26 -5.79
C TYR A 64 8.88 -2.26 -5.15
N VAL A 65 7.95 -3.00 -5.73
CA VAL A 65 6.60 -3.17 -5.18
C VAL A 65 6.46 -4.62 -4.74
N GLY A 66 5.88 -4.82 -3.57
CA GLY A 66 5.72 -6.14 -3.01
C GLY A 66 4.71 -6.24 -1.88
N LEU A 67 4.70 -7.41 -1.25
CA LEU A 67 3.79 -7.77 -0.16
C LEU A 67 4.57 -8.39 1.00
N VAL A 68 3.97 -8.34 2.19
CA VAL A 68 4.47 -9.09 3.35
C VAL A 68 3.96 -10.53 3.26
N GLU A 69 4.89 -11.47 3.14
CA GLU A 69 4.57 -12.91 3.08
C GLU A 69 4.59 -13.54 4.48
N HIS A 70 5.62 -13.24 5.28
CA HIS A 70 5.79 -13.79 6.62
C HIS A 70 6.24 -12.71 7.62
N VAL A 71 5.77 -12.85 8.86
CA VAL A 71 6.12 -11.98 9.99
C VAL A 71 6.53 -12.91 11.13
N GLU A 72 7.80 -12.84 11.50
CA GLU A 72 8.39 -13.55 12.63
C GLU A 72 8.64 -12.55 13.78
N SER A 73 9.22 -13.02 14.89
CA SER A 73 9.51 -12.17 16.05
C SER A 73 10.53 -11.07 15.76
N ASP A 74 11.49 -11.29 14.87
CA ASP A 74 12.59 -10.35 14.63
C ASP A 74 12.72 -9.95 13.15
N SER A 75 12.07 -10.71 12.27
CA SER A 75 12.18 -10.58 10.83
C SER A 75 10.83 -10.50 10.12
N ILE A 76 10.83 -9.83 8.96
CA ILE A 76 9.70 -9.77 8.04
C ILE A 76 10.20 -10.23 6.67
N GLN A 77 9.48 -11.15 6.04
CA GLN A 77 9.74 -11.58 4.67
C GLN A 77 8.85 -10.80 3.70
N LEU A 78 9.50 -10.17 2.72
CA LEU A 78 8.85 -9.45 1.63
C LEU A 78 8.98 -10.22 0.32
N SER A 79 7.88 -10.36 -0.41
CA SER A 79 7.88 -10.78 -1.81
C SER A 79 8.06 -9.55 -2.68
N LEU A 80 9.24 -9.38 -3.28
CA LEU A 80 9.58 -8.28 -4.16
C LEU A 80 9.90 -8.79 -5.56
N SER A 81 9.15 -8.35 -6.57
CA SER A 81 9.41 -8.73 -7.96
C SER A 81 10.73 -8.14 -8.47
N ALA A 82 11.58 -8.97 -9.05
CA ALA A 82 12.85 -8.59 -9.67
C ALA A 82 13.81 -7.82 -8.72
N PHE A 83 13.77 -8.11 -7.42
CA PHE A 83 14.73 -7.56 -6.48
C PHE A 83 16.12 -8.13 -6.74
N ASN A 84 17.12 -7.24 -6.74
CA ASN A 84 18.52 -7.62 -6.84
C ASN A 84 19.28 -6.99 -5.67
N GLU A 85 19.86 -7.83 -4.83
CA GLU A 85 20.57 -7.39 -3.62
C GLU A 85 21.94 -6.81 -3.98
N GLY A 86 22.07 -5.50 -3.81
CA GLY A 86 23.35 -4.80 -3.83
C GLY A 86 24.12 -4.90 -2.50
N PRO A 87 25.20 -4.11 -2.32
CA PRO A 87 26.00 -4.10 -1.10
C PRO A 87 25.34 -3.34 0.07
N GLU A 88 24.32 -2.51 -0.19
CA GLU A 88 23.65 -1.72 0.84
C GLU A 88 22.84 -2.61 1.78
N ARG A 89 22.83 -2.27 3.07
CA ARG A 89 22.06 -3.01 4.08
C ARG A 89 20.83 -2.26 4.57
N ARG A 90 20.60 -1.04 4.09
CA ARG A 90 19.47 -0.20 4.50
C ARG A 90 18.54 0.02 3.33
N ALA A 91 17.26 0.00 3.62
CA ALA A 91 16.19 0.30 2.67
C ALA A 91 15.10 1.10 3.37
N ASN A 92 14.22 1.74 2.59
CA ASN A 92 13.05 2.42 3.10
C ASN A 92 11.78 1.71 2.64
N LEU A 93 10.88 1.47 3.58
CA LEU A 93 9.52 1.01 3.32
C LEU A 93 8.58 2.20 3.28
N ASN A 94 7.70 2.23 2.28
CA ASN A 94 6.57 3.13 2.25
C ASN A 94 5.30 2.38 1.88
N PHE A 95 4.17 2.72 2.50
CA PHE A 95 2.88 2.11 2.19
C PHE A 95 1.74 2.93 2.75
N GLU A 96 0.54 2.74 2.19
CA GLU A 96 -0.69 3.36 2.67
C GLU A 96 -1.56 2.29 3.36
N ALA A 97 -1.94 2.55 4.60
CA ALA A 97 -2.81 1.69 5.38
C ALA A 97 -3.66 2.55 6.33
N LEU A 98 -4.89 2.14 6.64
CA LEU A 98 -5.72 2.84 7.63
C LEU A 98 -5.79 4.37 7.40
N ASN A 99 -5.89 4.79 6.13
CA ASN A 99 -5.91 6.21 5.72
C ASN A 99 -4.67 7.04 6.15
N ARG A 100 -3.52 6.39 6.32
CA ARG A 100 -2.24 7.00 6.69
C ARG A 100 -1.15 6.51 5.76
N TYR A 101 -0.21 7.39 5.45
CA TYR A 101 0.98 7.05 4.68
C TYR A 101 2.15 6.82 5.64
N TYR A 102 2.68 5.60 5.65
CA TYR A 102 3.72 5.15 6.55
C TYR A 102 5.09 5.17 5.87
N SER A 103 6.13 5.41 6.66
CA SER A 103 7.53 5.33 6.26
C SER A 103 8.36 4.69 7.36
N ALA A 104 9.25 3.77 7.01
CA ALA A 104 10.17 3.15 7.95
C ALA A 104 11.50 2.80 7.27
N THR A 105 12.61 3.12 7.92
CA THR A 105 13.93 2.62 7.50
C THR A 105 14.16 1.25 8.11
N VAL A 106 14.53 0.29 7.27
CA VAL A 106 14.72 -1.11 7.63
C VAL A 106 16.11 -1.59 7.25
N THR A 107 16.59 -2.60 7.97
CA THR A 107 17.85 -3.30 7.66
C THR A 107 17.55 -4.59 6.93
N ILE A 108 18.22 -4.83 5.80
CA ILE A 108 18.15 -6.08 5.04
C ILE A 108 19.06 -7.09 5.72
N LEU A 109 18.46 -8.20 6.18
CA LEU A 109 19.18 -9.31 6.80
C LEU A 109 19.78 -10.22 5.74
N ARG A 110 18.97 -10.59 4.74
CA ARG A 110 19.34 -11.45 3.61
C ARG A 110 18.29 -11.36 2.50
N SER A 111 18.64 -11.73 1.28
CA SER A 111 17.68 -12.10 0.24
C SER A 111 17.95 -13.51 -0.30
N ASN A 112 16.90 -14.18 -0.75
CA ASN A 112 16.97 -15.45 -1.45
C ASN A 112 15.77 -15.59 -2.40
N GLU A 113 15.60 -16.79 -2.98
CA GLU A 113 14.51 -17.09 -3.91
C GLU A 113 13.10 -16.91 -3.31
N MET A 114 12.97 -17.03 -1.98
CA MET A 114 11.68 -16.85 -1.29
C MET A 114 11.34 -15.38 -1.05
N GLY A 115 12.32 -14.49 -1.13
CA GLY A 115 12.12 -13.05 -0.97
C GLY A 115 13.22 -12.37 -0.15
N VAL A 116 12.90 -11.16 0.28
CA VAL A 116 13.81 -10.29 1.05
C VAL A 116 13.42 -10.34 2.52
N PHE A 117 14.38 -10.69 3.37
CA PHE A 117 14.22 -10.71 4.80
C PHE A 117 14.78 -9.42 5.37
N ILE A 118 13.93 -8.68 6.06
CA ILE A 118 14.29 -7.44 6.74
C ILE A 118 14.11 -7.61 8.24
N GLN A 119 14.90 -6.85 9.00
CA GLN A 119 14.67 -6.70 10.43
C GLN A 119 13.40 -5.86 10.65
N ILE A 120 12.62 -6.20 11.67
CA ILE A 120 11.52 -5.35 12.13
C ILE A 120 12.06 -3.94 12.40
N PRO A 121 11.45 -2.88 11.82
CA PRO A 121 11.89 -1.52 12.07
C PRO A 121 11.69 -1.17 13.55
N LYS A 122 12.64 -0.42 14.10
CA LYS A 122 12.55 0.09 15.49
C LYS A 122 11.53 1.22 15.62
N GLU A 123 11.18 1.85 14.51
CA GLU A 123 10.32 3.02 14.44
C GLU A 123 9.57 3.01 13.10
N ILE A 124 8.29 3.35 13.14
CA ILE A 124 7.52 3.67 11.96
C ILE A 124 6.97 5.09 12.11
N ARG A 125 7.17 5.91 11.08
CA ARG A 125 6.57 7.24 10.98
C ARG A 125 5.35 7.21 10.10
N TYR A 126 4.38 8.08 10.37
CA TYR A 126 3.19 8.20 9.56
C TYR A 126 2.64 9.61 9.45
N LEU A 127 2.06 9.88 8.29
CA LEU A 127 1.34 11.10 7.98
C LEU A 127 -0.15 10.78 7.86
N ALA A 128 -0.95 11.48 8.65
CA ALA A 128 -2.41 11.48 8.54
C ALA A 128 -2.84 12.77 7.83
N ARG A 129 -2.69 12.82 6.50
CA ARG A 129 -2.96 14.04 5.72
C ARG A 129 -4.45 14.29 5.47
N ARG A 130 -5.32 13.31 5.73
CA ARG A 130 -6.75 13.40 5.45
C ARG A 130 -7.53 13.46 6.77
N GLU A 131 -8.31 14.52 6.93
CA GLU A 131 -9.22 14.70 8.08
C GLU A 131 -10.48 13.84 7.97
N HIS A 132 -10.91 13.52 6.76
CA HIS A 132 -12.13 12.75 6.48
C HIS A 132 -11.83 11.44 5.74
N ILE A 133 -12.63 10.40 6.05
CA ILE A 133 -12.57 9.10 5.38
C ILE A 133 -13.33 9.21 4.06
N ARG A 134 -12.70 8.79 2.96
CA ARG A 134 -13.37 8.65 1.67
C ARG A 134 -14.02 7.27 1.60
N LEU A 135 -15.32 7.26 1.41
CA LEU A 135 -16.09 6.04 1.19
C LEU A 135 -16.31 5.90 -0.31
N SER A 136 -15.68 4.88 -0.91
CA SER A 136 -16.00 4.45 -2.28
C SER A 136 -17.25 3.60 -2.21
N TYR A 137 -18.39 4.17 -2.57
CA TYR A 137 -19.63 3.42 -2.72
C TYR A 137 -19.72 2.89 -4.15
N ASP A 138 -20.24 1.67 -4.30
CA ASP A 138 -20.73 1.23 -5.60
C ASP A 138 -21.95 2.07 -5.97
N ASP A 139 -21.98 2.53 -7.21
CA ASP A 139 -23.00 3.40 -7.79
C ASP A 139 -24.44 2.90 -7.55
N LEU A 140 -24.61 1.59 -7.39
CA LEU A 140 -25.89 0.93 -7.09
C LEU A 140 -26.40 1.23 -5.68
N PHE A 141 -25.52 1.27 -4.67
CA PHE A 141 -25.89 1.50 -3.27
C PHE A 141 -26.21 2.97 -3.04
N MET A 142 -25.44 3.88 -3.66
CA MET A 142 -25.74 5.31 -3.68
C MET A 142 -27.04 5.61 -4.43
N ARG A 143 -27.33 4.94 -5.56
CA ARG A 143 -28.64 5.05 -6.20
C ARG A 143 -29.76 4.59 -5.28
N PHE A 144 -29.62 3.48 -4.58
CA PHE A 144 -30.64 3.04 -3.62
C PHE A 144 -30.87 4.08 -2.51
N ILE A 145 -29.80 4.62 -1.93
CA ILE A 145 -29.91 5.68 -0.92
C ILE A 145 -30.47 6.97 -1.52
N ILE A 146 -30.15 7.37 -2.74
CA ILE A 146 -30.69 8.62 -3.33
C ILE A 146 -32.15 8.46 -3.78
N LEU A 147 -32.51 7.31 -4.37
CA LEU A 147 -33.87 7.02 -4.84
C LEU A 147 -34.83 6.67 -3.69
N TYR A 148 -34.33 6.07 -2.61
CA TYR A 148 -35.14 5.60 -1.48
C TYR A 148 -34.79 6.27 -0.14
N SER A 149 -33.83 7.20 -0.08
CA SER A 149 -33.78 8.16 1.02
C SER A 149 -35.08 8.94 0.97
N PRO A 150 -35.78 9.12 2.10
CA PRO A 150 -36.92 9.98 2.15
C PRO A 150 -36.44 11.43 1.95
N ILE A 151 -36.30 11.84 0.68
CA ILE A 151 -36.47 13.24 0.22
C ILE A 151 -37.91 13.70 0.50
N MET A 152 -38.74 12.86 1.13
CA MET A 152 -40.12 13.09 1.55
C MET A 152 -40.29 13.69 2.96
N GLU A 153 -39.26 14.34 3.55
CA GLU A 153 -39.48 15.15 4.78
C GLU A 153 -39.15 16.64 4.66
N THR A 154 -38.71 17.13 3.49
CA THR A 154 -38.53 18.58 3.26
C THR A 154 -39.61 19.22 2.38
N ARG A 155 -40.79 18.61 2.28
CA ARG A 155 -41.98 19.21 1.65
C ARG A 155 -43.25 19.22 2.52
N GLN A 156 -43.11 19.24 3.84
CA GLN A 156 -44.25 19.45 4.75
C GLN A 156 -44.02 20.52 5.84
N ALA A 157 -43.22 21.55 5.57
CA ALA A 157 -43.02 22.68 6.51
C ALA A 157 -43.35 24.07 5.92
N GLU A 158 -44.01 24.16 4.76
CA GLU A 158 -44.50 25.44 4.21
C GLU A 158 -45.97 25.35 3.78
N LYS A 159 -46.84 24.91 4.70
CA LYS A 159 -48.28 25.24 4.66
C LYS A 159 -48.84 25.34 6.07
N THR A 160 -48.34 26.29 6.86
CA THR A 160 -49.14 26.83 7.98
C THR A 160 -48.70 28.25 8.34
N LYS A 161 -49.13 29.24 7.54
CA LYS A 161 -49.90 30.42 7.98
C LYS A 161 -50.17 31.33 6.81
#